data_AF-A0AA38XB66-F1
#
_entry.id   AF-A0AA38XB66-F1
#
_cell.length_a   1.000
_cell.length_b   1.000
_cell.length_c   1.000
_cell.angle_alpha   90.00
_cell.angle_beta   90.00
_cell.angle_gamma   90.00
#
_symmetry.space_group_name_H-M   'P 1'
#
loop_
_entity.id
_entity.type
_entity.pdbx_description
1 polymer ?
#
loop_
_entity_poly.entity_id
_entity_poly.type
_entity_poly.pdbx_seq_one_letter_code
_entity_poly.pdbx_strand_id
1 'polypeptide(L)'
;MAPACVACAFGMFFFGYTLEHGSPAELCAFLQGLMMVGVLIGIFSTLSYGLDAFRNQSNEIFIMNMLFKNFMFYGLSNYANPWVASNGPEQIMYVFGGTTIFFSLLAIPVYIYGKRLRSWWARHDLFKILKMETHGPTSEMG
;
A
#
# COMPACT_ATOMS: atom_id res chain seq x y z
N MET A 1 3.21 8.69 -7.13
CA MET A 1 3.30 8.59 -5.65
C MET A 1 3.45 9.92 -4.91
N ALA A 2 4.30 10.88 -5.34
CA ALA A 2 4.57 12.10 -4.57
C ALA A 2 3.32 12.88 -4.08
N PRO A 3 2.33 13.24 -4.93
CA PRO A 3 1.14 13.98 -4.45
C PRO A 3 0.26 13.15 -3.50
N ALA A 4 0.19 11.83 -3.72
CA ALA A 4 -0.53 10.91 -2.84
C ALA A 4 0.12 10.84 -1.45
N CYS A 5 1.46 10.79 -1.39
CA CYS A 5 2.20 10.77 -0.14
C CYS A 5 1.99 12.06 0.65
N VAL A 6 2.03 13.23 -0.01
CA VAL A 6 1.85 14.52 0.66
C VAL A 6 0.44 14.64 1.24
N ALA A 7 -0.59 14.33 0.45
CA ALA A 7 -1.98 14.37 0.91
C ALA A 7 -2.25 13.36 2.03
N CYS A 8 -1.70 12.15 1.93
CA CYS A 8 -1.87 11.09 2.91
C CYS A 8 -1.16 11.41 4.23
N ALA A 9 0.12 11.82 4.17
CA ALA A 9 0.90 12.17 5.35
C ALA A 9 0.28 13.39 6.06
N PHE A 10 -0.03 14.45 5.31
CA PHE A 10 -0.67 15.63 5.87
C PHE A 10 -2.02 15.28 6.52
N GLY A 11 -2.86 14.48 5.84
CA GLY A 11 -4.11 13.99 6.39
C GLY A 11 -3.94 13.19 7.68
N MET A 12 -2.99 12.24 7.74
CA MET A 12 -2.75 11.41 8.94
C MET A 12 -2.23 12.23 10.14
N PHE A 13 -1.22 13.08 9.94
CA PHE A 13 -0.66 13.88 11.03
C PHE A 13 -1.69 14.88 11.58
N PHE A 14 -2.37 15.63 10.70
CA PHE A 14 -3.37 16.59 11.16
C PHE A 14 -4.60 15.92 11.74
N PHE A 15 -5.06 14.80 11.18
CA PHE A 15 -6.18 14.04 11.75
C PHE A 15 -5.85 13.56 13.17
N GLY A 16 -4.68 12.95 13.39
CA GLY A 16 -4.22 12.52 14.71
C GLY A 16 -4.22 13.65 15.74
N TYR A 17 -3.63 14.79 15.38
CA TYR A 17 -3.60 15.99 16.24
C TYR A 17 -4.99 16.53 16.58
N THR A 18 -5.87 16.65 15.57
CA THR A 18 -7.24 17.15 15.77
C THR A 18 -8.11 16.21 16.60
N LEU A 19 -7.86 14.89 16.51
CA LEU A 19 -8.58 13.88 17.28
C LEU A 19 -8.20 13.93 18.76
N GLU A 20 -6.92 14.14 19.08
CA GLU A 20 -6.44 14.25 20.47
C GLU A 20 -6.90 15.56 21.14
N HIS A 21 -6.89 16.67 20.39
CA HIS A 21 -7.33 17.98 20.92
C HIS A 21 -8.86 18.14 20.99
N GLY A 22 -9.64 17.13 20.59
CA GLY A 22 -11.11 17.20 20.62
C GLY A 22 -11.67 18.29 19.71
N SER A 23 -11.04 18.52 18.55
CA SER A 23 -11.47 19.53 17.57
C SER A 23 -12.87 19.24 17.00
N PRO A 24 -13.57 20.25 16.45
CA PRO A 24 -14.91 20.08 15.90
C PRO A 24 -14.97 18.94 14.87
N ALA A 25 -16.02 18.12 14.95
CA ALA A 25 -16.18 16.90 14.16
C ALA A 25 -16.07 17.12 12.64
N GLU A 26 -16.48 18.30 12.16
CA GLU A 26 -16.39 18.70 10.75
C GLU A 26 -14.94 18.74 10.26
N LEU A 27 -14.02 19.27 11.08
CA LEU A 27 -12.60 19.35 10.75
C LEU A 27 -11.96 17.96 10.70
N CYS A 28 -12.28 17.10 11.67
CA CYS A 28 -11.81 15.73 11.71
C CYS A 28 -12.29 14.94 10.48
N ALA A 29 -13.56 15.09 10.09
CA ALA A 29 -14.12 14.44 8.91
C ALA A 29 -13.47 14.91 7.61
N PHE A 30 -13.20 16.23 7.48
CA PHE A 30 -12.50 16.78 6.33
C PHE A 30 -11.06 16.23 6.21
N LEU A 31 -10.32 16.21 7.31
CA LEU A 31 -8.95 15.68 7.33
C LEU A 31 -8.88 14.18 7.06
N GLN A 32 -9.85 13.41 7.57
CA GLN A 32 -10.00 11.99 7.22
C GLN A 32 -10.29 11.82 5.73
N GLY A 33 -11.14 12.67 5.14
CA GLY A 33 -11.41 12.68 3.71
C GLY A 33 -10.15 12.94 2.88
N LEU A 34 -9.36 13.95 3.27
CA LEU A 34 -8.10 14.29 2.62
C LEU A 34 -7.09 13.12 2.68
N MET A 35 -6.99 12.46 3.84
CA MET A 35 -6.19 11.25 4.01
C MET A 35 -6.64 10.15 3.03
N MET A 36 -7.95 9.87 2.95
CA MET A 36 -8.49 8.82 2.09
C MET A 36 -8.23 9.08 0.60
N VAL A 37 -8.28 10.34 0.14
CA VAL A 37 -7.90 10.69 -1.24
C VAL A 37 -6.45 10.29 -1.52
N GLY A 38 -5.53 10.59 -0.60
CA GLY A 38 -4.12 10.19 -0.72
C GLY A 38 -3.94 8.66 -0.77
N VAL A 39 -4.63 7.94 0.12
CA VAL A 39 -4.58 6.47 0.18
C VAL A 39 -5.08 5.83 -1.12
N LEU A 40 -6.22 6.28 -1.64
CA LEU A 40 -6.82 5.72 -2.86
C LEU A 40 -5.90 5.91 -4.08
N ILE A 41 -5.33 7.10 -4.25
CA ILE A 41 -4.35 7.34 -5.34
C ILE A 41 -3.16 6.40 -5.19
N GLY A 42 -2.64 6.21 -3.98
CA GLY A 42 -1.52 5.30 -3.70
C GLY A 42 -1.83 3.83 -4.03
N ILE A 43 -2.98 3.32 -3.59
CA ILE A 43 -3.40 1.93 -3.79
C ILE A 43 -3.59 1.64 -5.28
N PHE A 44 -4.40 2.44 -5.98
CA PHE A 44 -4.73 2.17 -7.37
C PHE A 44 -3.53 2.34 -8.30
N SER A 45 -2.69 3.36 -8.08
CA SER A 45 -1.49 3.54 -8.91
C SER A 45 -0.48 2.39 -8.77
N THR A 46 -0.29 1.88 -7.54
CA THR A 46 0.64 0.77 -7.29
C THR A 46 0.08 -0.55 -7.80
N LEU A 47 -1.21 -0.81 -7.59
CA LEU A 47 -1.86 -2.04 -8.02
C LEU A 47 -1.86 -2.17 -9.54
N SER A 48 -2.30 -1.14 -10.27
CA SER A 48 -2.31 -1.16 -11.73
C SER A 48 -0.90 -1.35 -12.30
N TYR A 49 0.10 -0.65 -11.75
CA TYR A 49 1.49 -0.84 -12.17
C TYR A 49 2.01 -2.27 -11.92
N GLY A 50 1.66 -2.88 -10.79
CA GLY A 50 2.03 -4.26 -10.47
C GLY A 50 1.42 -5.28 -11.42
N LEU A 51 0.13 -5.11 -11.74
CA LEU A 51 -0.58 -5.98 -12.68
C LEU A 51 -0.07 -5.80 -14.12
N ASP A 52 0.23 -4.57 -14.53
CA ASP A 52 0.79 -4.28 -15.85
C ASP A 52 2.21 -4.85 -16.02
N ALA A 53 3.01 -4.83 -14.95
CA ALA A 53 4.39 -5.34 -14.99
C ALA A 53 4.46 -6.88 -15.10
N PHE A 54 3.45 -7.60 -14.61
CA PHE A 54 3.42 -9.07 -14.53
C PHE A 54 2.13 -9.64 -15.13
N ARG A 55 1.84 -9.28 -16.39
CA ARG A 55 0.54 -9.54 -17.02
C ARG A 55 0.14 -11.02 -17.10
N ASN A 56 1.12 -11.92 -17.19
CA ASN A 56 0.87 -13.37 -17.22
C ASN A 56 0.47 -13.95 -15.85
N GLN A 57 0.75 -13.23 -14.76
CA GLN A 57 0.55 -13.67 -13.37
C GLN A 57 -0.34 -12.71 -12.57
N SER A 58 -1.07 -11.84 -13.27
CA SER A 58 -1.91 -10.80 -12.68
C SER A 58 -2.89 -11.34 -11.64
N ASN A 59 -3.52 -12.50 -11.92
CA ASN A 59 -4.48 -13.11 -11.00
C ASN A 59 -3.84 -13.53 -9.68
N GLU A 60 -2.68 -14.19 -9.73
CA GLU A 60 -1.97 -14.65 -8.54
C GLU A 60 -1.46 -13.46 -7.72
N ILE A 61 -0.87 -12.46 -8.38
CA ILE A 61 -0.38 -11.24 -7.71
C ILE A 61 -1.52 -10.49 -7.04
N PHE A 62 -2.68 -10.39 -7.69
CA PHE A 62 -3.87 -9.77 -7.10
C PHE A 62 -4.33 -10.51 -5.84
N ILE A 63 -4.43 -11.84 -5.89
CA ILE A 63 -4.82 -12.67 -4.73
C ILE A 63 -3.80 -12.53 -3.60
N MET A 64 -2.50 -12.60 -3.89
CA MET A 64 -1.44 -12.45 -2.90
C MET A 64 -1.45 -11.07 -2.24
N ASN A 65 -1.68 -10.01 -3.03
CA ASN A 65 -1.81 -8.65 -2.49
C ASN A 65 -3.00 -8.52 -1.55
N MET A 66 -4.16 -9.08 -1.91
CA MET A 66 -5.36 -9.05 -1.05
C MET A 66 -5.15 -9.85 0.24
N LEU A 67 -4.52 -11.04 0.14
CA LEU A 67 -4.18 -11.88 1.29
C LEU A 67 -3.23 -11.13 2.24
N PHE A 68 -2.14 -10.59 1.71
CA PHE A 68 -1.15 -9.85 2.49
C PHE A 68 -1.78 -8.64 3.20
N LYS A 69 -2.56 -7.84 2.47
CA LYS A 69 -3.27 -6.67 3.01
C LYS A 69 -4.17 -7.09 4.17
N ASN A 70 -5.05 -8.08 3.96
CA ASN A 70 -6.01 -8.49 4.98
C ASN A 70 -5.34 -9.14 6.19
N PHE A 71 -4.28 -9.92 5.98
CA PHE A 71 -3.49 -10.48 7.07
C PHE A 71 -2.82 -9.40 7.92
N MET A 72 -2.26 -8.36 7.29
CA MET A 72 -1.70 -7.22 8.01
C MET A 72 -2.74 -6.45 8.80
N PHE A 73 -3.93 -6.20 8.23
CA PHE A 73 -5.03 -5.56 8.96
C PHE A 73 -5.57 -6.42 10.10
N TYR A 74 -5.60 -7.75 9.95
CA TYR A 74 -5.96 -8.64 11.05
C TYR A 74 -4.97 -8.54 12.21
N GLY A 75 -3.67 -8.57 11.91
CA GLY A 75 -2.63 -8.35 12.92
C GLY A 75 -2.81 -6.99 13.59
N LEU A 76 -2.95 -5.93 12.80
CA LEU A 76 -3.10 -4.57 13.33
C LEU A 76 -4.38 -4.39 14.16
N SER A 77 -5.50 -4.98 13.76
CA SER A 77 -6.78 -4.86 14.48
C SER A 77 -6.69 -5.34 15.94
N ASN A 78 -5.92 -6.39 16.19
CA ASN A 78 -5.69 -6.90 17.55
C ASN A 78 -4.87 -5.92 18.43
N TYR A 79 -4.00 -5.11 17.83
CA TYR A 79 -3.12 -4.17 18.55
C TYR A 79 -3.59 -2.71 18.51
N ALA A 80 -4.39 -2.32 17.52
CA ALA A 80 -4.78 -0.93 17.31
C ALA A 80 -5.66 -0.40 18.45
N ASN A 81 -6.69 -1.16 18.85
CA ASN A 81 -7.60 -0.75 19.93
C ASN A 81 -6.88 -0.54 21.28
N PRO A 82 -6.09 -1.50 21.80
CA PRO A 82 -5.38 -1.29 23.06
C PRO A 82 -4.28 -0.22 22.96
N TRP A 83 -3.68 -0.01 21.78
CA TRP A 83 -2.70 1.06 21.59
C TRP A 83 -3.33 2.44 21.70
N VAL A 84 -4.45 2.67 21.02
CA VAL A 84 -5.20 3.94 21.12
C VAL A 84 -5.67 4.19 22.55
N ALA A 85 -6.11 3.15 23.26
CA ALA A 85 -6.55 3.25 24.65
C ALA A 85 -5.42 3.61 25.64
N SER A 86 -4.17 3.26 25.33
CA SER A 86 -3.03 3.45 26.24
C SER A 86 -2.22 4.72 25.97
N ASN A 87 -2.05 5.11 24.70
CA ASN A 87 -1.17 6.21 24.30
C ASN A 87 -1.88 7.30 23.48
N GLY A 88 -3.21 7.19 23.32
CA GLY A 88 -4.00 8.14 22.55
C GLY A 88 -3.94 7.91 21.03
N PRO A 89 -4.81 8.60 20.29
CA PRO A 89 -4.91 8.48 18.84
C PRO A 89 -3.83 9.23 18.06
N GLU A 90 -3.14 10.21 18.66
CA GLU A 90 -2.08 10.97 17.97
C GLU A 90 -0.88 10.08 17.67
N GLN A 91 -0.40 9.31 18.66
CA GLN A 91 0.79 8.49 18.49
C GLN A 91 0.62 7.45 17.37
N ILE A 92 -0.52 6.75 17.33
CA ILE A 92 -0.75 5.71 16.31
C ILE A 92 -0.82 6.34 14.90
N MET A 93 -1.44 7.50 14.76
CA MET A 93 -1.56 8.22 13.49
C MET A 93 -0.21 8.78 13.03
N TYR A 94 0.64 9.23 13.95
CA TYR A 94 1.99 9.69 13.62
C TYR A 94 2.89 8.56 13.16
N VAL A 95 2.80 7.38 13.81
CA VAL A 95 3.55 6.20 13.37
C VAL A 95 3.09 5.75 11.98
N PHE A 96 1.78 5.77 11.70
CA PHE A 96 1.28 5.46 10.35
C PHE A 96 1.73 6.49 9.31
N GLY A 97 1.62 7.78 9.61
CA GLY A 97 2.09 8.86 8.73
C GLY A 97 3.59 8.75 8.43
N GLY A 98 4.41 8.47 9.45
CA GLY A 98 5.84 8.24 9.30
C GLY A 98 6.16 7.01 8.45
N THR A 99 5.42 5.92 8.66
CA THR A 99 5.56 4.68 7.88
C THR A 99 5.17 4.90 6.41
N THR A 100 4.12 5.68 6.14
CA THR A 100 3.72 6.06 4.78
C THR A 100 4.79 6.89 4.07
N ILE A 101 5.41 7.85 4.77
CA ILE A 101 6.53 8.63 4.22
C ILE A 101 7.72 7.70 3.93
N PHE A 102 8.06 6.81 4.87
CA PHE A 102 9.16 5.86 4.70
C PHE A 102 8.98 4.97 3.47
N PHE A 103 7.80 4.39 3.28
CA PHE A 103 7.50 3.60 2.08
C PHE A 103 7.50 4.44 0.79
N SER A 104 7.07 5.69 0.88
CA SER A 104 7.12 6.61 -0.27
C SER A 104 8.55 7.00 -0.64
N LEU A 105 9.45 7.12 0.33
CA LEU A 105 10.88 7.32 0.10
C LEU A 105 11.53 6.06 -0.49
N LEU A 106 11.15 4.87 0.00
CA LEU A 106 11.58 3.59 -0.58
C LEU A 106 11.09 3.39 -2.02
N ALA A 107 10.04 4.09 -2.45
CA ALA A 107 9.64 4.05 -3.86
C ALA A 107 10.68 4.71 -4.79
N ILE A 108 11.43 5.71 -4.32
CA ILE A 108 12.45 6.42 -5.13
C ILE A 108 13.52 5.45 -5.66
N PRO A 109 14.20 4.63 -4.84
CA PRO A 109 15.16 3.66 -5.36
C PRO A 109 14.49 2.60 -6.23
N VAL A 110 13.23 2.22 -5.96
CA VAL A 110 12.50 1.28 -6.83
C VAL A 110 12.24 1.88 -8.21
N TYR A 111 11.94 3.18 -8.31
CA TYR A 111 11.82 3.87 -9.61
C TYR A 111 13.15 3.91 -10.38
N ILE A 112 14.27 4.14 -9.70
CA ILE A 112 15.60 4.21 -10.32
C ILE A 112 16.10 2.82 -10.74
N TYR A 113 16.04 1.84 -9.83
CA TYR A 113 16.57 0.49 -10.04
C TYR A 113 15.55 -0.49 -10.63
N GLY A 114 14.30 -0.06 -10.85
CA GLY A 114 13.21 -0.92 -11.31
C GLY A 114 13.50 -1.64 -12.62
N LYS A 115 14.24 -0.99 -13.54
CA LYS A 115 14.69 -1.64 -14.79
C LYS A 115 15.61 -2.83 -14.53
N ARG A 116 16.51 -2.70 -13.56
CA ARG A 116 17.47 -3.75 -13.19
C ARG A 116 16.78 -4.89 -12.45
N LEU A 117 15.83 -4.57 -11.58
CA LEU A 117 15.01 -5.55 -10.87
C LEU A 117 14.15 -6.36 -11.85
N ARG A 118 13.45 -5.70 -12.78
CA ARG A 118 12.62 -6.39 -13.79
C ARG A 118 13.45 -7.27 -14.72
N SER A 119 14.62 -6.79 -15.13
CA SER A 119 15.57 -7.58 -15.95
C SER A 119 16.11 -8.80 -15.19
N TRP A 120 16.28 -8.71 -13.87
CA TRP A 120 16.68 -9.84 -13.04
C TRP A 120 15.56 -10.88 -12.89
N TRP A 121 14.32 -10.43 -12.64
CA TRP A 121 13.13 -11.29 -12.55
C TRP A 121 12.81 -11.99 -13.87
N ALA A 122 12.99 -11.32 -15.01
CA ALA A 122 12.82 -11.95 -16.33
C ALA A 122 13.85 -13.06 -16.61
N ARG A 123 15.02 -13.03 -15.95
CA ARG A 123 16.05 -14.08 -16.07
C ARG A 123 15.91 -15.19 -15.02
N HIS A 124 15.39 -14.87 -13.84
CA HIS A 124 15.15 -15.80 -12.74
C HIS A 124 13.66 -15.99 -12.57
N ASP A 125 13.04 -16.60 -13.58
CA ASP A 125 11.62 -16.90 -13.53
C ASP A 125 11.40 -18.02 -12.51
N LEU A 126 10.97 -17.64 -11.31
CA LEU A 126 10.69 -18.55 -10.21
C LEU A 126 9.66 -19.61 -10.61
N PHE A 127 8.76 -19.33 -11.55
CA PHE A 127 7.75 -20.30 -11.99
C PHE A 127 8.32 -21.40 -12.86
N LYS A 128 9.31 -21.08 -13.71
CA LYS A 128 10.11 -22.10 -14.43
C LYS A 128 10.94 -22.95 -13.47
N ILE A 129 11.51 -22.31 -12.44
CA ILE A 129 12.35 -23.01 -11.46
C ILE A 129 11.50 -23.92 -10.57
N LEU A 130 10.35 -23.45 -10.10
CA LEU A 130 9.42 -24.22 -9.25
C LEU A 130 8.48 -25.14 -10.05
N LYS A 131 8.58 -25.18 -11.39
CA LYS A 131 7.75 -26.01 -12.28
C LYS A 131 6.24 -25.80 -12.07
N MET A 132 5.84 -24.59 -11.68
CA MET A 132 4.43 -24.22 -11.53
C MET A 132 3.91 -23.54 -12.80
N GLU A 133 4.33 -24.04 -13.97
CA GLU A 133 3.74 -23.65 -15.25
C GLU A 133 2.38 -24.35 -15.38
N THR A 134 1.33 -23.67 -14.96
CA THR A 134 -0.03 -24.10 -15.29
C THR A 134 -0.22 -23.84 -16.78
N HIS A 135 -0.16 -24.88 -17.62
CA HIS A 135 -0.60 -24.82 -19.00
C HIS A 135 -2.12 -24.58 -19.01
N GLY A 136 -2.53 -23.30 -18.93
CA GLY A 136 -3.86 -22.90 -19.37
C GLY A 136 -3.99 -23.26 -20.86
N PRO A 137 -5.21 -23.60 -21.34
CA PRO A 137 -5.40 -23.93 -22.74
C PRO A 137 -4.84 -22.80 -23.59
N THR A 138 -3.96 -23.16 -24.52
CA THR A 138 -3.45 -22.26 -25.55
C THR A 138 -4.63 -21.57 -26.20
N SER A 139 -4.83 -20.29 -25.92
CA SER A 139 -5.71 -19.48 -26.74
C SER A 139 -4.99 -19.29 -28.07
N GLU A 140 -5.21 -20.23 -28.97
CA GLU A 140 -5.06 -20.02 -30.41
C GLU A 140 -6.07 -18.94 -30.80
N MET A 141 -5.67 -17.68 -30.66
CA MET A 141 -6.31 -16.60 -31.42
C MET A 141 -5.22 -15.97 -32.27
N GLY A 142 -5.27 -16.37 -33.55
CA GLY A 142 -4.60 -15.66 -34.65
C GLY A 142 -5.24 -14.32 -34.97
#